data_AF-A0A7D6ZHR0-F1
#
_entry.id   AF-A0A7D6ZHR0-F1
#
_cell.length_a   1.000
_cell.length_b   1.000
_cell.length_c   1.000
_cell.angle_alpha   90.00
_cell.angle_beta   90.00
_cell.angle_gamma   90.00
#
_symmetry.space_group_name_H-M   'P 1'
#
loop_
_entity.id
_entity.type
_entity.pdbx_description
1 polymer ?
#
loop_
_entity_poly.entity_id
_entity_poly.type
_entity_poly.pdbx_seq_one_letter_code
_entity_poly.pdbx_strand_id
1 'polypeptide(L)'
;MTYRIPAIILGGYATVAFFVFSATVAETWLLYPNIFRDIPESLVLTEQFMSVIAVGDVMRPLGGVMTLSALIALAAALRYRIGRRWLGCSLAALLSGQFLLSILYLWPRASILFDDRAQHTADEIDRAATEFVTGQYLRIAAAGLAAGFAVLAALQCHRALALSAVPESRQPSRPA
;
A
#
# COMPACT_ATOMS: atom_id res chain seq x y z
N MET A 1 22.66 20.83 -4.43
CA MET A 1 21.25 21.09 -4.01
C MET A 1 20.21 20.27 -4.80
N THR A 2 20.50 19.91 -6.05
CA THR A 2 19.57 19.28 -7.02
C THR A 2 18.86 17.99 -6.57
N TYR A 3 19.46 17.18 -5.69
CA TYR A 3 18.88 15.90 -5.25
C TYR A 3 18.08 15.93 -3.94
N ARG A 4 18.03 17.08 -3.24
CA ARG A 4 17.29 17.18 -1.96
C ARG A 4 15.79 17.03 -2.15
N ILE A 5 15.23 17.72 -3.13
CA ILE A 5 13.80 17.70 -3.45
C ILE A 5 13.31 16.28 -3.79
N PRO A 6 13.90 15.56 -4.78
CA PRO A 6 13.45 14.21 -5.10
C PRO A 6 13.67 13.23 -3.93
N ALA A 7 14.72 13.40 -3.11
CA ALA A 7 14.93 12.56 -1.93
C ALA A 7 13.82 12.73 -0.88
N ILE A 8 13.38 13.96 -0.61
CA ILE A 8 12.27 14.24 0.31
C ILE A 8 10.96 13.68 -0.24
N ILE A 9 10.66 13.93 -1.52
CA ILE A 9 9.39 13.50 -2.13
C ILE A 9 9.30 11.97 -2.18
N LEU A 10 10.33 11.29 -2.69
CA LEU A 10 10.31 9.82 -2.79
C LEU A 10 10.41 9.16 -1.41
N GLY A 11 11.13 9.78 -0.46
CA GLY A 11 11.15 9.36 0.93
C GLY A 11 9.77 9.44 1.58
N GLY A 12 9.07 10.57 1.40
CA GLY A 12 7.70 10.75 1.91
C GLY A 12 6.73 9.73 1.33
N TYR A 13 6.77 9.50 0.01
CA TYR A 13 5.97 8.44 -0.61
C TYR A 13 6.30 7.06 -0.03
N ALA A 14 7.57 6.71 0.13
CA ALA A 14 7.97 5.43 0.71
C ALA A 14 7.45 5.25 2.14
N THR A 15 7.49 6.31 2.96
CA THR A 15 6.91 6.28 4.31
C THR A 15 5.40 6.03 4.29
N VAL A 16 4.66 6.73 3.43
CA VAL A 16 3.21 6.54 3.31
C VAL A 16 2.90 5.12 2.81
N ALA A 17 3.59 4.64 1.78
CA ALA A 17 3.41 3.29 1.24
C ALA A 17 3.68 2.21 2.30
N PHE A 18 4.73 2.38 3.11
CA PHE A 18 5.04 1.44 4.19
C PHE A 18 3.97 1.48 5.29
N PHE A 19 3.48 2.67 5.66
CA PHE A 19 2.41 2.81 6.63
C PHE A 19 1.11 2.13 6.16
N VAL A 20 0.72 2.32 4.89
CA VAL A 20 -0.45 1.63 4.31
C VAL A 20 -0.24 0.12 4.34
N PHE A 21 0.94 -0.37 3.93
CA PHE A 21 1.26 -1.80 4.00
C PHE A 21 1.12 -2.34 5.43
N SER A 22 1.72 -1.66 6.41
CA SER A 22 1.62 -2.06 7.82
C SER A 22 0.19 -2.05 8.33
N ALA A 23 -0.61 -1.03 7.97
CA ALA A 23 -2.02 -0.97 8.33
C ALA A 23 -2.82 -2.13 7.75
N THR A 24 -2.60 -2.47 6.47
CA THR A 24 -3.25 -3.61 5.81
C THR A 24 -2.85 -4.95 6.44
N VAL A 25 -1.58 -5.11 6.83
CA VAL A 25 -1.12 -6.31 7.56
C VAL A 25 -1.80 -6.39 8.92
N ALA A 26 -1.81 -5.29 9.68
CA ALA A 26 -2.43 -5.23 10.99
C ALA A 26 -3.93 -5.55 10.93
N GLU A 27 -4.66 -4.96 10.00
CA GLU A 27 -6.07 -5.29 9.73
C GLU A 27 -6.25 -6.79 9.45
N THR A 28 -5.46 -7.35 8.54
CA THR A 28 -5.64 -8.74 8.12
C THR A 28 -5.23 -9.75 9.19
N TRP A 29 -4.28 -9.41 10.06
CA TRP A 29 -3.78 -10.34 11.08
C TRP A 29 -4.45 -10.17 12.43
N LEU A 30 -4.93 -8.97 12.76
CA LEU A 30 -5.55 -8.67 14.06
C LEU A 30 -7.07 -8.63 13.97
N LEU A 31 -7.65 -8.07 12.92
CA LEU A 31 -9.10 -7.93 12.80
C LEU A 31 -9.72 -9.16 12.13
N TYR A 32 -9.22 -9.54 10.96
CA TYR A 32 -9.91 -10.53 10.12
C TYR A 32 -10.09 -11.91 10.77
N PRO A 33 -9.16 -12.44 11.57
CA PRO A 33 -9.38 -13.70 12.28
C PRO A 33 -10.55 -13.65 13.27
N ASN A 34 -10.91 -12.46 13.77
CA ASN A 34 -12.05 -12.25 14.65
C ASN A 34 -13.35 -11.99 13.85
N ILE A 35 -13.25 -11.25 12.73
CA ILE A 35 -14.40 -10.92 11.86
C ILE A 35 -14.92 -12.16 11.13
N PHE A 36 -14.05 -13.08 10.72
CA PHE A 36 -14.41 -14.23 9.89
C PHE A 36 -14.35 -15.57 10.65
N ARG A 37 -14.37 -15.54 11.99
CA ARG A 37 -14.28 -16.75 12.81
C ARG A 37 -15.52 -17.62 12.73
N ASP A 38 -16.68 -17.00 12.98
CA ASP A 38 -17.97 -17.66 13.20
C ASP A 38 -19.04 -16.91 12.40
N ILE A 39 -19.07 -17.12 11.08
CA ILE A 39 -19.98 -16.42 10.15
C ILE A 39 -21.38 -17.07 10.21
N PRO A 40 -22.48 -16.30 10.23
CA PRO A 40 -22.57 -14.83 10.09
C PRO A 40 -22.57 -14.03 11.40
N GLU A 41 -22.57 -14.68 12.57
CA GLU A 41 -22.72 -14.02 13.87
C GLU A 41 -21.60 -13.00 14.15
N SER A 42 -20.36 -13.37 13.84
CA SER A 42 -19.19 -12.49 13.98
C SER A 42 -19.26 -11.23 13.10
N LEU A 43 -19.90 -11.28 11.93
CA LEU A 43 -20.11 -10.10 11.07
C LEU A 43 -21.10 -9.12 11.71
N VAL A 44 -22.19 -9.65 12.28
CA VAL A 44 -23.19 -8.83 13.01
C VAL A 44 -22.54 -8.14 14.21
N LEU A 45 -21.74 -8.87 14.98
CA LEU A 45 -21.03 -8.30 16.12
C LEU A 45 -19.99 -7.25 15.69
N THR A 46 -19.31 -7.48 14.57
CA THR A 46 -18.35 -6.52 13.99
C THR A 46 -19.05 -5.23 13.59
N GLU A 47 -20.20 -5.31 12.94
CA GLU A 47 -21.00 -4.15 12.53
C GLU A 47 -21.46 -3.33 13.74
N GLN A 48 -21.89 -4.01 14.82
CA GLN A 48 -22.25 -3.35 16.08
C GLN A 48 -21.06 -2.66 16.74
N PHE A 49 -19.91 -3.35 16.81
CA PHE A 49 -18.69 -2.83 17.43
C PHE A 49 -18.11 -1.63 16.66
N MET A 50 -18.17 -1.66 15.33
CA MET A 50 -17.65 -0.62 14.43
C MET A 50 -18.72 0.40 13.99
N SER A 51 -19.80 0.55 14.75
CA SER A 51 -20.94 1.42 14.40
C SER A 51 -20.60 2.91 14.31
N VAL A 52 -19.50 3.36 14.94
CA VAL A 52 -19.07 4.78 14.93
C VAL A 52 -17.97 5.03 13.90
N ILE A 53 -16.98 4.14 13.82
CA ILE A 53 -15.86 4.22 12.86
C ILE A 53 -15.67 2.82 12.29
N ALA A 54 -15.92 2.67 11.00
CA ALA A 54 -15.60 1.47 10.26
C ALA A 54 -14.16 1.51 9.74
N VAL A 55 -13.57 0.34 9.48
CA VAL A 55 -12.22 0.27 8.90
C VAL A 55 -12.13 1.01 7.57
N GLY A 56 -13.21 0.94 6.77
CA GLY A 56 -13.32 1.66 5.50
C GLY A 56 -13.21 3.18 5.63
N ASP A 57 -13.64 3.75 6.75
CA ASP A 57 -13.59 5.20 6.99
C ASP A 57 -12.16 5.71 7.19
N VAL A 58 -11.25 4.82 7.59
CA VAL A 58 -9.83 5.13 7.77
C VAL A 58 -8.99 4.70 6.56
N MET A 59 -9.24 3.49 6.04
CA MET A 59 -8.43 2.93 4.96
C MET A 59 -8.67 3.62 3.61
N ARG A 60 -9.90 4.08 3.32
CA ARG A 60 -10.20 4.77 2.05
C ARG A 60 -9.47 6.12 1.95
N PRO A 61 -9.53 7.03 2.95
CA PRO A 61 -8.72 8.25 2.92
C PRO A 61 -7.22 7.96 2.85
N LEU A 62 -6.75 6.95 3.59
CA LEU A 62 -5.33 6.56 3.58
C LEU A 62 -4.87 6.10 2.19
N GLY A 63 -5.69 5.32 1.48
CA GLY A 63 -5.47 4.96 0.08
C GLY A 63 -5.44 6.17 -0.85
N GLY A 64 -6.29 7.17 -0.59
CA GLY A 64 -6.26 8.46 -1.29
C GLY A 64 -4.94 9.23 -1.10
N VAL A 65 -4.46 9.33 0.14
CA VAL A 65 -3.18 9.96 0.48
C VAL A 65 -2.01 9.21 -0.18
N MET A 66 -2.02 7.88 -0.13
CA MET A 66 -1.02 7.05 -0.80
C MET A 66 -1.01 7.31 -2.31
N THR A 67 -2.17 7.34 -2.95
CA THR A 67 -2.30 7.61 -4.39
C THR A 67 -1.77 8.99 -4.74
N LEU A 68 -2.16 10.02 -3.99
CA LEU A 68 -1.68 11.39 -4.21
C LEU A 68 -0.14 11.49 -4.06
N SER A 69 0.41 10.89 -3.00
CA SER A 69 1.86 10.89 -2.78
C SER A 69 2.61 10.12 -3.88
N ALA A 70 2.03 9.04 -4.42
CA ALA A 70 2.57 8.28 -5.54
C ALA A 70 2.62 9.12 -6.83
N LEU A 71 1.58 9.91 -7.10
CA LEU A 71 1.54 10.82 -8.26
C LEU A 71 2.60 11.92 -8.16
N ILE A 72 2.76 12.52 -6.97
CA ILE A 72 3.79 13.54 -6.73
C ILE A 72 5.20 12.92 -6.89
N ALA A 73 5.41 11.71 -6.36
CA ALA A 73 6.66 10.97 -6.53
C ALA A 73 6.95 10.64 -8.00
N LEU A 74 5.93 10.28 -8.79
CA LEU A 74 6.06 10.05 -10.23
C LEU A 74 6.49 11.31 -10.96
N ALA A 75 5.83 12.45 -10.70
CA ALA A 75 6.19 13.73 -11.29
C ALA A 75 7.65 14.11 -10.97
N ALA A 76 8.08 13.92 -9.71
CA ALA A 76 9.46 14.15 -9.31
C ALA A 76 10.45 13.20 -10.02
N ALA A 77 10.16 11.90 -10.06
CA ALA A 77 11.03 10.93 -10.72
C ALA A 77 11.18 11.18 -12.23
N LEU A 78 10.11 11.65 -12.90
CA LEU A 78 10.16 12.06 -14.30
C LEU A 78 10.99 13.35 -14.48
N ARG A 79 10.78 14.35 -13.64
CA ARG A 79 11.46 15.65 -13.69
C ARG A 79 12.96 15.57 -13.43
N TYR A 80 13.37 14.73 -12.48
CA TYR A 80 14.76 14.58 -12.04
C TYR A 80 15.45 13.33 -12.63
N ARG A 81 14.71 12.49 -13.37
CA ARG A 81 15.17 11.28 -14.05
C ARG A 81 15.87 10.25 -13.15
N ILE A 82 15.62 10.28 -11.84
CA ILE A 82 16.20 9.40 -10.82
C ILE A 82 15.12 8.47 -10.24
N GLY A 83 15.49 7.26 -9.79
CA GLY A 83 14.56 6.35 -9.11
C GLY A 83 13.49 5.71 -10.01
N ARG A 84 13.43 6.05 -11.30
CA ARG A 84 12.32 5.71 -12.21
C ARG A 84 12.01 4.22 -12.33
N ARG A 85 13.03 3.36 -12.35
CA ARG A 85 12.83 1.90 -12.47
C ARG A 85 12.11 1.34 -11.25
N TRP A 86 12.66 1.63 -10.06
CA TRP A 86 12.07 1.18 -8.79
C TRP A 86 10.70 1.80 -8.54
N LEU A 87 10.55 3.10 -8.83
CA LEU A 87 9.24 3.74 -8.72
C LEU A 87 8.23 3.14 -9.70
N GLY A 88 8.62 2.83 -10.94
CA GLY A 88 7.76 2.15 -11.90
C GLY A 88 7.29 0.78 -11.40
N CYS A 89 8.17 -0.03 -10.82
CA CYS A 89 7.80 -1.29 -10.19
C CYS A 89 6.85 -1.10 -9.01
N SER A 90 7.10 -0.07 -8.18
CA SER A 90 6.23 0.28 -7.05
C SER A 90 4.81 0.64 -7.52
N LEU A 91 4.69 1.50 -8.54
CA LEU A 91 3.41 1.89 -9.12
C LEU A 91 2.69 0.73 -9.79
N ALA A 92 3.41 -0.16 -10.47
CA ALA A 92 2.82 -1.35 -11.06
C ALA A 92 2.21 -2.26 -9.99
N ALA A 93 2.92 -2.49 -8.88
CA ALA A 93 2.40 -3.27 -7.75
C ALA A 93 1.21 -2.59 -7.06
N LEU A 94 1.26 -1.25 -6.93
CA LEU A 94 0.17 -0.45 -6.38
C LEU A 94 -1.08 -0.55 -7.27
N LEU A 95 -0.95 -0.36 -8.58
CA LEU A 95 -2.06 -0.46 -9.52
C LEU A 95 -2.66 -1.86 -9.57
N SER A 96 -1.83 -2.91 -9.61
CA SER A 96 -2.34 -4.28 -9.66
C SER A 96 -3.00 -4.70 -8.35
N GLY A 97 -2.38 -4.42 -7.19
CA GLY A 97 -2.86 -4.88 -5.89
C GLY A 97 -3.92 -4.01 -5.23
N GLN A 98 -3.80 -2.68 -5.35
CA GLN A 98 -4.70 -1.76 -4.66
C GLN A 98 -5.87 -1.31 -5.52
N PHE A 99 -5.71 -1.30 -6.85
CA PHE A 99 -6.79 -0.90 -7.75
C PHE A 99 -7.42 -2.10 -8.45
N LEU A 100 -6.67 -2.84 -9.28
CA LEU A 100 -7.24 -3.92 -10.09
C LEU A 100 -7.79 -5.04 -9.23
N LEU A 101 -7.00 -5.57 -8.30
CA LEU A 101 -7.45 -6.60 -7.36
C LEU A 101 -8.62 -6.09 -6.49
N SER A 102 -8.62 -4.81 -6.15
CA SER A 102 -9.73 -4.21 -5.38
C SER A 102 -11.03 -4.23 -6.16
N ILE A 103 -11.06 -3.63 -7.34
CA ILE A 103 -12.28 -3.44 -8.12
C ILE A 103 -12.78 -4.77 -8.68
N LEU A 104 -11.87 -5.59 -9.21
CA LEU A 104 -12.22 -6.81 -9.94
C LEU A 104 -12.49 -8.00 -9.03
N TYR A 105 -11.84 -8.04 -7.86
CA TYR A 105 -11.91 -9.20 -6.98
C TYR A 105 -12.52 -8.88 -5.62
N LEU A 106 -11.91 -7.97 -4.85
CA LEU A 106 -12.29 -7.78 -3.44
C LEU A 106 -13.62 -7.05 -3.25
N TRP A 107 -13.94 -6.06 -4.08
CA TRP A 107 -15.16 -5.26 -3.93
C TRP A 107 -16.44 -6.09 -4.09
N PRO A 108 -16.58 -6.96 -5.13
CA PRO A 108 -17.74 -7.85 -5.22
C PRO A 108 -17.93 -8.79 -4.01
N ARG A 109 -16.86 -9.21 -3.33
CA ARG A 109 -16.99 -10.06 -2.13
C ARG A 109 -17.30 -9.22 -0.89
N ALA A 110 -16.72 -8.02 -0.81
CA ALA A 110 -17.03 -7.08 0.26
C ALA A 110 -18.51 -6.69 0.26
N SER A 111 -19.12 -6.46 -0.91
CA SER A 111 -20.56 -6.15 -0.98
C SER A 111 -21.41 -7.30 -0.47
N ILE A 112 -21.09 -8.56 -0.83
CA ILE A 112 -21.80 -9.74 -0.29
C ILE A 112 -21.69 -9.82 1.24
N LEU A 113 -20.52 -9.52 1.80
CA LEU A 113 -20.24 -9.66 3.23
C LEU A 113 -20.85 -8.54 4.08
N PHE A 114 -20.80 -7.31 3.58
CA PHE A 114 -21.07 -6.11 4.38
C PHE A 114 -22.31 -5.32 3.94
N ASP A 115 -22.69 -5.35 2.66
CA ASP A 115 -23.78 -4.50 2.13
C ASP A 115 -25.05 -5.32 1.82
N ASP A 116 -24.91 -6.40 1.05
CA ASP A 116 -26.02 -7.17 0.47
C ASP A 116 -26.28 -8.50 1.20
N ARG A 117 -25.71 -8.70 2.39
CA ARG A 117 -25.70 -9.96 3.13
C ARG A 117 -27.08 -10.62 3.27
N ALA A 118 -28.14 -9.83 3.45
CA ALA A 118 -29.51 -10.34 3.60
C ALA A 118 -30.08 -11.01 2.33
N GLN A 119 -29.44 -10.79 1.17
CA GLN A 119 -29.85 -11.35 -0.12
C GLN A 119 -29.14 -12.68 -0.43
N HIS A 120 -28.22 -13.13 0.43
CA HIS A 120 -27.36 -14.28 0.21
C HIS A 120 -27.58 -15.38 1.24
N THR A 121 -27.37 -16.62 0.80
CA THR A 121 -27.37 -17.81 1.67
C THR A 121 -26.12 -17.85 2.55
N ALA A 122 -26.19 -18.59 3.67
CA ALA A 122 -25.04 -18.75 4.57
C ALA A 122 -23.80 -19.31 3.85
N ASP A 123 -23.99 -20.30 2.97
CA ASP A 123 -22.91 -20.91 2.19
C ASP A 123 -22.25 -19.91 1.22
N GLU A 124 -23.03 -19.01 0.61
CA GLU A 124 -22.50 -17.96 -0.26
C GLU A 124 -21.69 -16.92 0.52
N ILE A 125 -22.13 -16.58 1.74
CA ILE A 125 -21.43 -15.65 2.63
C ILE A 125 -20.10 -16.27 3.10
N ASP A 126 -20.11 -17.54 3.50
CA ASP A 126 -18.90 -18.25 3.94
C ASP A 126 -17.86 -18.37 2.82
N ARG A 127 -18.33 -18.70 1.60
CA ARG A 127 -17.50 -18.70 0.41
C ARG A 127 -16.94 -17.31 0.11
N ALA A 128 -17.77 -16.27 0.16
CA ALA A 128 -17.34 -14.90 -0.08
C ALA A 128 -16.27 -14.46 0.94
N ALA A 129 -16.38 -14.87 2.20
CA ALA A 129 -15.40 -14.58 3.25
C ALA A 129 -14.05 -15.25 2.96
N THR A 130 -14.06 -16.53 2.59
CA THR A 130 -12.85 -17.27 2.23
C THR A 130 -12.15 -16.66 1.01
N GLU A 131 -12.92 -16.33 -0.03
CA GLU A 131 -12.42 -15.64 -1.22
C GLU A 131 -11.85 -14.25 -0.86
N PHE A 132 -12.54 -13.49 -0.01
CA PHE A 132 -12.12 -12.16 0.42
C PHE A 132 -10.79 -12.20 1.19
N VAL A 133 -10.64 -13.12 2.16
CA VAL A 133 -9.39 -13.30 2.93
C VAL A 133 -8.24 -13.71 2.01
N THR A 134 -8.50 -14.61 1.05
CA THR A 134 -7.51 -15.01 0.04
C THR A 134 -7.05 -13.80 -0.79
N GLY A 135 -8.00 -12.98 -1.26
CA GLY A 135 -7.71 -11.74 -1.96
C GLY A 135 -6.92 -10.75 -1.11
N GLN A 136 -7.17 -10.70 0.20
CA GLN A 136 -6.41 -9.83 1.10
C GLN A 136 -4.95 -10.22 1.20
N TYR A 137 -4.63 -11.51 1.27
CA TYR A 137 -3.22 -11.95 1.28
C TYR A 137 -2.48 -11.51 0.01
N LEU A 138 -3.16 -11.59 -1.14
CA LEU A 138 -2.62 -11.06 -2.40
C LEU A 138 -2.44 -9.54 -2.35
N ARG A 139 -3.39 -8.80 -1.76
CA ARG A 139 -3.28 -7.35 -1.57
C ARG A 139 -2.11 -7.00 -0.66
N ILE A 140 -1.89 -7.72 0.43
CA ILE A 140 -0.73 -7.53 1.32
C ILE A 140 0.57 -7.75 0.57
N ALA A 141 0.67 -8.83 -0.21
CA ALA A 141 1.86 -9.11 -0.99
C ALA A 141 2.17 -7.97 -1.98
N ALA A 142 1.15 -7.50 -2.70
CA ALA A 142 1.29 -6.37 -3.62
C ALA A 142 1.63 -5.05 -2.90
N ALA A 143 1.03 -4.79 -1.74
CA ALA A 143 1.35 -3.63 -0.90
C ALA A 143 2.80 -3.68 -0.38
N GLY A 144 3.27 -4.86 0.03
CA GLY A 144 4.65 -5.08 0.46
C GLY A 144 5.65 -4.87 -0.67
N LEU A 145 5.35 -5.36 -1.88
CA LEU A 145 6.14 -5.07 -3.07
C LEU A 145 6.16 -3.58 -3.40
N ALA A 146 5.00 -2.91 -3.37
CA ALA A 146 4.89 -1.48 -3.62
C ALA A 146 5.74 -0.67 -2.64
N ALA A 147 5.63 -0.96 -1.34
CA ALA A 147 6.40 -0.32 -0.28
C ALA A 147 7.90 -0.62 -0.41
N GLY A 148 8.29 -1.87 -0.64
CA GLY A 148 9.69 -2.28 -0.82
C GLY A 148 10.34 -1.55 -2.00
N PHE A 149 9.68 -1.51 -3.15
CA PHE A 149 10.17 -0.77 -4.31
C PHE A 149 10.20 0.75 -4.09
N ALA A 150 9.24 1.30 -3.36
CA ALA A 150 9.25 2.72 -2.98
C ALA A 150 10.47 3.07 -2.11
N VAL A 151 10.79 2.22 -1.12
CA VAL A 151 11.98 2.36 -0.27
C VAL A 151 13.25 2.28 -1.11
N LEU A 152 13.36 1.32 -2.03
CA LEU A 152 14.52 1.23 -2.94
C LEU A 152 14.68 2.48 -3.82
N ALA A 153 13.58 3.05 -4.31
CA ALA A 153 13.60 4.31 -5.06
C ALA A 153 14.09 5.48 -4.20
N ALA A 154 13.62 5.57 -2.94
CA ALA A 154 14.04 6.59 -1.99
C ALA A 154 15.52 6.45 -1.61
N LEU A 155 16.00 5.24 -1.34
CA LEU A 155 17.41 4.96 -1.03
C LEU A 155 18.33 5.31 -2.20
N GLN A 156 17.91 5.06 -3.44
CA GLN A 156 18.67 5.49 -4.62
C GLN A 156 18.82 7.02 -4.69
N CYS A 157 17.76 7.77 -4.37
CA CYS A 157 17.82 9.23 -4.31
C CYS A 157 18.69 9.73 -3.16
N HIS A 158 18.57 9.11 -1.99
CA HIS A 158 19.39 9.42 -0.83
C HIS A 158 20.89 9.19 -1.11
N ARG A 159 21.23 8.07 -1.75
CA ARG A 159 22.60 7.78 -2.17
C ARG A 159 23.15 8.84 -3.13
N ALA A 160 22.36 9.27 -4.13
CA ALA A 160 22.78 10.33 -5.05
C ALA A 160 23.00 11.67 -4.34
N LEU A 161 22.14 12.00 -3.36
CA LEU A 161 22.30 13.18 -2.53
C LEU A 161 23.60 13.12 -1.70
N ALA A 162 23.85 12.00 -1.02
CA ALA A 162 25.04 11.81 -0.20
C ALA A 162 26.34 11.92 -1.03
N LEU A 163 26.39 11.29 -2.20
CA LEU A 163 27.53 11.38 -3.11
C LEU A 163 27.76 12.81 -3.62
N SER A 164 26.70 13.58 -3.86
CA SER A 164 26.82 14.98 -4.27
C SER A 164 27.29 15.94 -3.17
N ALA A 165 27.36 15.46 -1.92
CA ALA A 165 27.78 16.25 -0.77
C ALA A 165 29.25 16.02 -0.37
N VAL A 166 29.95 15.06 -0.98
CA VAL A 166 31.37 14.80 -0.72
C VAL A 166 32.22 15.86 -1.43
N PRO A 167 33.03 16.67 -0.70
CA PRO A 167 33.93 17.64 -1.30
C PRO A 167 35.07 16.95 -2.09
N GLU A 168 35.48 17.55 -3.21
CA GLU A 168 36.49 17.06 -4.15
C GLU A 168 37.88 16.82 -3.48
N SER A 169 38.15 17.45 -2.34
CA SER A 169 39.41 17.34 -1.58
C SER A 169 39.64 15.99 -0.87
N ARG A 170 38.70 15.03 -0.98
CA ARG A 170 38.81 13.67 -0.41
C ARG A 170 38.86 12.55 -1.45
N GLN A 171 39.03 12.89 -2.73
CA GLN A 171 39.24 11.90 -3.78
C GLN A 171 40.68 11.34 -3.66
N PRO A 172 40.87 10.04 -3.38
CA PRO A 172 42.20 9.46 -3.36
C PRO A 172 42.83 9.65 -4.74
N SER A 173 44.03 10.24 -4.76
CA SER A 173 44.82 10.48 -5.96
C SER A 173 44.89 9.21 -6.79
N ARG A 174 44.37 9.25 -8.02
CA ARG A 174 44.58 8.18 -9.01
C ARG A 174 46.08 8.02 -9.22
N PRO A 175 46.65 6.80 -9.10
CA PRO A 175 48.04 6.58 -9.51
C PRO A 175 48.16 6.83 -11.02
N ALA A 176 49.25 7.50 -11.38
CA ALA A 176 49.62 7.88 -12.75
C ALA A 176 49.97 6.66 -13.61
#